data_AF-A0A140DTH3-F1
#
_entry.id   AF-A0A140DTH3-F1
#
_cell.length_a   1.000
_cell.length_b   1.000
_cell.length_c   1.000
_cell.angle_alpha   90.00
_cell.angle_beta   90.00
_cell.angle_gamma   90.00
#
_symmetry.space_group_name_H-M   'P 1'
#
loop_
_entity.id
_entity.type
_entity.pdbx_description
1 polymer ?
#
loop_
_entity_poly.entity_id
_entity_poly.type
_entity_poly.pdbx_seq_one_letter_code
_entity_poly.pdbx_strand_id
1 'polypeptide(L)' 'MERKYNPADYDWYAGEFMEKVYQDADRWQKSRSISDKFDLQNDMMALRTSLKVIASDGIITTKKRDEMLEYFLGFLA' A
#
# COMPACT_ATOMS: atom_id res chain seq x y z
N MET A 1 -0.09 -12.46 -6.83
CA MET A 1 0.85 -11.33 -6.63
C MET A 1 1.80 -11.68 -5.48
N GLU A 2 3.10 -11.46 -5.64
CA GLU A 2 4.08 -11.69 -4.57
C GLU A 2 4.07 -10.51 -3.59
N ARG A 3 3.88 -10.78 -2.29
CA ARG A 3 3.84 -9.78 -1.22
C ARG A 3 5.24 -9.57 -0.65
N LYS A 4 5.83 -8.39 -0.85
CA LYS A 4 7.18 -8.04 -0.36
C LYS A 4 7.18 -7.61 1.10
N TYR A 5 6.12 -6.94 1.53
CA TYR A 5 5.97 -6.44 2.90
C TYR A 5 4.77 -7.09 3.56
N ASN A 6 4.97 -7.64 4.76
CA ASN A 6 3.91 -8.28 5.53
C ASN A 6 3.16 -7.23 6.36
N PRO A 7 1.84 -7.04 6.18
CA PRO A 7 1.05 -6.08 6.95
C PRO A 7 1.16 -6.23 8.47
N ALA A 8 1.37 -7.46 8.96
CA ALA A 8 1.47 -7.74 10.39
C ALA A 8 2.76 -7.19 11.05
N ASP A 9 3.74 -6.75 10.26
CA ASP A 9 5.00 -6.20 10.77
C ASP A 9 4.88 -4.70 11.11
N TYR A 10 3.74 -4.07 10.84
CA TYR A 10 3.50 -2.64 10.98
C TYR A 10 2.36 -2.36 11.96
N ASP A 11 2.20 -1.10 12.35
CA ASP A 11 1.07 -0.70 13.19
C ASP A 11 -0.27 -1.05 12.52
N TRP A 12 -1.35 -1.11 13.31
CA TRP A 12 -2.69 -1.42 12.79
C TRP A 12 -2.95 -0.59 11.53
N TYR A 13 -2.72 0.72 11.62
CA TYR A 13 -3.13 1.66 10.60
C TYR A 13 -2.43 1.42 9.26
N ALA A 14 -1.10 1.28 9.23
CA ALA A 14 -0.38 0.98 7.99
C ALA A 14 -0.65 -0.46 7.53
N GLY A 15 -0.72 -1.43 8.44
CA GLY A 15 -1.04 -2.82 8.11
C GLY A 15 -2.39 -2.97 7.41
N GLU A 16 -3.43 -2.31 7.92
CA GLU A 16 -4.76 -2.34 7.31
C GLU A 16 -4.75 -1.85 5.86
N PHE A 17 -4.10 -0.72 5.58
CA PHE A 17 -4.04 -0.18 4.22
C PHE A 17 -3.13 -0.99 3.29
N MET A 18 -2.06 -1.59 3.81
CA MET A 18 -1.26 -2.52 3.01
C MET A 18 -2.08 -3.73 2.57
N GLU A 19 -2.89 -4.31 3.46
CA GLU A 19 -3.75 -5.44 3.13
C GLU A 19 -4.83 -5.06 2.11
N LYS A 20 -5.47 -3.90 2.28
CA LYS A 20 -6.44 -3.37 1.30
C LYS A 20 -5.81 -3.16 -0.08
N VAL A 21 -4.64 -2.52 -0.15
CA VAL A 21 -3.91 -2.33 -1.41
C VAL A 21 -3.60 -3.67 -2.08
N TYR A 22 -3.18 -4.70 -1.33
CA TYR A 22 -2.97 -6.03 -1.92
C TYR A 22 -4.26 -6.64 -2.49
N GLN A 23 -5.38 -6.52 -1.76
CA GLN A 23 -6.67 -7.05 -2.18
C GLN A 23 -7.21 -6.34 -3.42
N ASP A 24 -7.15 -5.01 -3.43
CA ASP A 24 -7.66 -4.17 -4.52
C ASP A 24 -6.76 -4.25 -5.76
N ALA A 25 -5.45 -4.45 -5.59
CA ALA A 25 -4.56 -4.73 -6.71
C ALA A 25 -4.88 -6.08 -7.36
N ASP A 26 -5.15 -7.14 -6.58
CA ASP A 26 -5.58 -8.43 -7.12
C ASP A 26 -6.96 -8.33 -7.78
N ARG A 27 -7.90 -7.60 -7.18
CA ARG A 27 -9.24 -7.33 -7.75
C ARG A 27 -9.12 -6.61 -9.10
N TRP A 28 -8.35 -5.52 -9.16
CA TRP A 28 -8.13 -4.76 -10.38
C TRP A 28 -7.40 -5.55 -11.45
N GLN A 29 -6.39 -6.35 -11.10
CA GLN A 29 -5.70 -7.21 -12.06
C GLN A 29 -6.63 -8.23 -12.73
N LYS A 30 -7.60 -8.75 -11.98
CA LYS A 30 -8.60 -9.72 -12.46
C LYS A 30 -9.69 -9.07 -13.32
N SER A 31 -10.23 -7.93 -12.90
CA SER A 31 -11.37 -7.30 -13.59
C SER A 31 -10.95 -6.33 -14.70
N ARG A 32 -9.78 -5.68 -14.54
CA ARG A 32 -9.32 -4.50 -15.30
C ARG A 32 -10.36 -3.38 -15.39
N SER A 33 -11.28 -3.31 -14.44
CA SER A 33 -12.33 -2.29 -14.43
C SER A 33 -11.79 -0.93 -13.97
N ILE A 34 -12.40 0.15 -14.47
CA ILE A 34 -12.05 1.51 -14.05
C ILE A 34 -12.39 1.73 -12.57
N SER A 35 -13.51 1.15 -12.08
CA SER A 35 -13.91 1.26 -10.68
C SER A 35 -12.86 0.66 -9.74
N ASP A 36 -12.42 -0.56 -10.03
CA ASP A 36 -11.41 -1.24 -9.20
C ASP A 36 -10.06 -0.51 -9.25
N LYS A 37 -9.75 0.15 -10.37
CA LYS A 37 -8.57 1.03 -10.45
C LYS A 37 -8.69 2.23 -9.52
N PHE A 38 -9.87 2.85 -9.45
CA PHE A 38 -10.12 3.98 -8.55
C PHE A 38 -10.06 3.58 -7.09
N ASP A 39 -10.62 2.42 -6.73
CA ASP A 39 -10.56 1.90 -5.37
C ASP A 39 -9.10 1.65 -4.95
N LEU A 40 -8.31 0.98 -5.81
CA LEU A 40 -6.87 0.80 -5.60
C LEU A 40 -6.14 2.15 -5.45
N GLN A 41 -6.46 3.16 -6.26
CA GLN A 41 -5.85 4.49 -6.13
C GLN A 41 -6.18 5.15 -4.79
N ASN A 42 -7.41 5.01 -4.30
CA ASN A 42 -7.83 5.56 -3.02
C ASN A 42 -7.08 4.90 -1.85
N ASP A 43 -7.00 3.57 -1.85
CA ASP A 43 -6.26 2.83 -0.83
C ASP A 43 -4.76 3.14 -0.88
N MET A 44 -4.20 3.35 -2.08
CA MET A 44 -2.81 3.80 -2.26
C MET A 44 -2.55 5.19 -1.66
N MET A 45 -3.49 6.13 -1.77
CA MET A 45 -3.35 7.45 -1.13
C MET A 45 -3.40 7.35 0.40
N ALA A 46 -4.28 6.49 0.92
CA ALA A 46 -4.37 6.25 2.35
C ALA A 46 -3.10 5.58 2.88
N LEU A 47 -2.61 4.53 2.21
CA LEU A 47 -1.33 3.90 2.53
C LEU A 47 -0.18 4.89 2.51
N ARG A 48 -0.12 5.79 1.52
CA ARG A 48 0.91 6.84 1.48
C ARG A 48 0.88 7.73 2.72
N THR A 49 -0.30 8.01 3.26
CA THR A 49 -0.46 8.79 4.48
C THR A 49 -0.01 7.98 5.69
N SER A 50 -0.43 6.72 5.81
CA SER A 50 0.01 5.82 6.88
C SER A 50 1.54 5.65 6.90
N LEU A 51 2.17 5.43 5.75
CA LEU A 51 3.63 5.30 5.62
C LEU A 51 4.37 6.57 6.06
N LYS A 52 3.80 7.76 5.85
CA LYS A 52 4.37 9.02 6.37
C LYS A 52 4.29 9.09 7.88
N VAL A 53 3.17 8.67 8.46
CA VAL A 53 2.95 8.67 9.93
C VAL A 53 3.97 7.74 10.59
N ILE A 54 4.02 6.47 10.18
CA ILE A 54 4.93 5.49 10.79
C ILE A 54 6.42 5.83 10.58
N ALA A 55 6.76 6.56 9.51
CA ALA A 55 8.11 7.09 9.32
C ALA A 55 8.42 8.26 10.26
N SER A 56 7.42 9.11 10.54
CA SER A 56 7.56 10.23 11.48
C SER A 56 7.66 9.74 12.93
N ASP A 57 6.97 8.64 13.24
CA ASP A 57 7.01 7.97 14.54
C ASP A 57 8.28 7.11 14.73
N GLY A 58 9.14 7.01 13.70
CA GLY A 58 10.40 6.29 13.77
C GLY A 58 10.29 4.75 13.67
N ILE A 59 9.09 4.22 13.37
CA ILE A 59 8.86 2.79 13.16
C ILE A 59 9.64 2.30 11.93
N ILE A 60 9.68 3.13 10.88
CA ILE A 60 10.51 2.90 9.69
C ILE A 60 11.33 4.15 9.36
N THR A 61 12.43 3.94 8.62
CA THR A 61 13.20 5.07 8.08
C THR A 61 12.50 5.71 6.88
N THR A 62 12.82 6.97 6.58
CA THR A 62 12.35 7.65 5.36
C THR A 62 12.74 6.91 4.09
N LYS A 63 13.96 6.34 4.04
CA LYS A 63 14.41 5.48 2.94
C LYS A 63 13.51 4.25 2.78
N LYS A 64 13.13 3.60 3.88
CA LYS A 64 12.26 2.43 3.84
C LYS A 64 10.84 2.80 3.39
N ARG A 65 10.32 3.94 3.87
CA ARG A 65 9.05 4.50 3.41
C ARG A 65 9.03 4.70 1.89
N ASP A 66 10.08 5.29 1.33
CA ASP A 66 10.16 5.55 -0.11
C ASP A 66 10.26 4.25 -0.92
N GLU A 67 11.06 3.28 -0.46
CA GLU A 67 11.14 1.93 -1.04
C GLU A 67 9.76 1.23 -1.04
N MET A 68 9.01 1.34 0.07
CA MET A 68 7.67 0.76 0.18
C MET A 68 6.70 1.47 -0.78
N LEU A 69 6.74 2.80 -0.84
CA LEU A 69 5.90 3.56 -1.76
C LEU A 69 6.14 3.19 -3.22
N GLU A 70 7.40 3.08 -3.65
CA GLU A 70 7.76 2.67 -5.01
C GLU A 70 7.21 1.28 -5.34
N TYR A 71 7.37 0.31 -4.42
CA TYR A 71 6.83 -1.04 -4.59
C TYR A 71 5.31 -1.04 -4.78
N PHE A 72 4.57 -0.37 -3.89
CA PHE A 72 3.11 -0.36 -3.97
C PHE A 72 2.57 0.47 -5.14
N LEU A 73 3.24 1.58 -5.50
CA LEU A 73 2.89 2.36 -6.70
C LEU A 73 3.09 1.55 -7.99
N GLY A 74 4.01 0.59 -7.98
CA GLY A 74 4.18 -0.36 -9.08
C GLY A 74 2.92 -1.17 -9.40
N PHE A 75 1.95 -1.27 -8.48
CA PHE A 75 0.67 -1.95 -8.73
C PHE A 75 -0.29 -1.17 -9.60
N LEU A 76 -0.04 0.12 -9.86
CA LEU A 76 -0.87 0.96 -10.74
C LEU A 76 -0.36 1.00 -12.18
N ALA A 77 0.82 0.44 -12.45
CA ALA A 77 1.41 0.31 -13.78
C ALA A 77 0.75 -0.82 -14.59
#